data_AF-A0A2M7IVH3-F1
#
_entry.id   AF-A0A2M7IVH3-F1
#
_cell.length_a   1.000
_cell.length_b   1.000
_cell.length_c   1.000
_cell.angle_alpha   90.00
_cell.angle_beta   90.00
_cell.angle_gamma   90.00
#
_symmetry.space_group_name_H-M   'P 1'
#
loop_
_entity.id
_entity.type
_entity.pdbx_description
1 polymer ?
#
loop_
_entity_poly.entity_id
_entity_poly.type
_entity_poly.pdbx_seq_one_letter_code
_entity_poly.pdbx_strand_id
1 'polypeptide(L)' 'MAKEKKRNQARQIGKTPLQEKKPLLDPKLKSRIETIVFLLVLLFFFVLNNTRKEPESGPYPPFYNKSGQVSTQ' A
#
# COMPACT_ATOMS: atom_id res chain seq x y z
N MET A 1 -26.12 -43.00 -35.60
CA MET A 1 -26.05 -42.97 -34.12
C MET A 1 -24.60 -43.21 -33.70
N ALA A 2 -24.01 -42.31 -32.92
CA ALA A 2 -22.90 -42.62 -32.01
C ALA A 2 -22.75 -41.43 -31.04
N LYS A 3 -22.96 -41.66 -29.74
CA LYS A 3 -22.71 -40.67 -28.67
C LYS A 3 -21.35 -40.99 -28.07
N GLU A 4 -20.42 -40.05 -28.11
CA GLU A 4 -19.11 -40.20 -27.48
C GLU A 4 -19.24 -40.24 -25.95
N LYS A 5 -18.65 -41.26 -25.35
CA LYS A 5 -18.72 -41.55 -23.91
C LYS A 5 -17.52 -40.88 -23.23
N LYS A 6 -17.74 -39.74 -22.55
CA LYS A 6 -16.70 -39.08 -21.76
C LYS A 6 -16.24 -40.01 -20.63
N ARG A 7 -14.98 -40.45 -20.70
CA ARG A 7 -14.29 -41.20 -19.64
C ARG A 7 -14.13 -40.29 -18.42
N ASN A 8 -14.95 -40.52 -17.39
CA ASN A 8 -14.73 -39.97 -16.07
C ASN A 8 -13.46 -40.60 -15.48
N GLN A 9 -12.40 -39.82 -15.32
CA GLN A 9 -11.19 -40.23 -14.58
C GLN A 9 -11.59 -40.61 -13.14
N ALA A 10 -11.18 -41.80 -12.73
CA ALA A 10 -11.49 -42.37 -11.42
C ALA A 10 -10.89 -41.50 -10.29
N ARG A 11 -11.74 -41.07 -9.36
CA ARG A 11 -11.31 -40.39 -8.13
C ARG A 11 -10.59 -41.40 -7.22
N GLN A 12 -9.39 -41.06 -6.76
CA GLN A 12 -8.64 -41.87 -5.80
C GLN A 12 -9.34 -41.83 -4.44
N ILE A 13 -9.75 -42.99 -3.94
CA ILE A 13 -10.38 -43.17 -2.63
C ILE A 13 -9.32 -42.94 -1.55
N GLY A 14 -9.59 -42.07 -0.57
CA GLY A 14 -8.69 -41.76 0.55
C GLY A 14 -8.10 -40.35 0.53
N LYS A 15 -8.23 -39.61 -0.59
CA LYS A 15 -7.98 -38.17 -0.61
C LYS A 15 -9.33 -37.49 -0.46
N THR A 16 -9.62 -36.93 0.72
CA THR A 16 -10.67 -35.91 0.80
C THR A 16 -10.31 -34.89 -0.28
N PRO A 17 -11.18 -34.63 -1.28
CA PRO A 17 -10.91 -33.53 -2.18
C PRO A 17 -10.77 -32.33 -1.27
N LEU A 18 -9.56 -31.76 -1.19
CA LEU A 18 -9.34 -30.51 -0.50
C LEU A 18 -10.32 -29.58 -1.18
N GLN A 19 -11.46 -29.31 -0.55
CA GLN A 19 -12.48 -28.48 -1.14
C GLN A 19 -11.78 -27.15 -1.30
N GLU A 20 -11.38 -26.84 -2.52
CA GLU A 20 -10.90 -25.52 -2.88
C GLU A 20 -12.02 -24.59 -2.45
N LYS A 21 -11.84 -23.95 -1.30
CA LYS A 21 -12.78 -22.98 -0.77
C LYS A 21 -12.85 -21.91 -1.84
N LYS A 22 -13.88 -21.98 -2.68
CA LYS A 22 -14.14 -20.96 -3.68
C LYS A 22 -14.15 -19.64 -2.93
N PRO A 23 -13.24 -18.71 -3.25
CA PRO A 23 -13.17 -17.47 -2.51
C PRO A 23 -14.52 -16.77 -2.67
N LEU A 24 -15.13 -16.38 -1.55
CA LEU A 24 -16.47 -15.78 -1.50
C LEU A 24 -16.52 -14.44 -2.27
N LEU A 25 -15.35 -13.82 -2.46
CA LEU A 25 -15.13 -12.66 -3.31
C LEU A 25 -14.07 -12.99 -4.36
N ASP A 26 -14.22 -12.41 -5.55
CA ASP A 26 -13.20 -12.50 -6.58
C ASP A 26 -11.85 -11.99 -6.04
N PRO A 27 -10.77 -12.79 -6.09
CA PRO A 27 -9.46 -12.38 -5.57
C PRO A 27 -8.91 -11.13 -6.27
N LYS A 28 -9.38 -10.87 -7.50
CA LYS A 28 -9.09 -9.66 -8.28
C LYS A 28 -9.71 -8.39 -7.69
N LEU A 29 -10.84 -8.52 -6.98
CA LEU A 29 -11.47 -7.38 -6.29
C LEU A 29 -10.69 -7.03 -5.02
N LYS A 30 -10.26 -8.05 -4.27
CA LYS A 30 -9.46 -7.88 -3.04
C LYS A 30 -8.16 -7.11 -3.32
N SER A 31 -7.39 -7.53 -4.32
CA SER A 31 -6.14 -6.85 -4.68
C SER A 31 -6.37 -5.44 -5.22
N ARG A 32 -7.47 -5.19 -5.93
CA ARG A 32 -7.87 -3.83 -6.38
C ARG A 32 -8.14 -2.91 -5.20
N ILE A 33 -8.90 -3.36 -4.20
CA ILE A 33 -9.18 -2.56 -3.00
C ILE A 33 -7.89 -2.27 -2.24
N GLU A 34 -7.04 -3.28 -2.03
CA GLU A 34 -5.73 -3.11 -1.38
C GLU A 34 -4.85 -2.09 -2.14
N THR A 35 -4.85 -2.15 -3.47
CA THR A 35 -4.10 -1.21 -4.33
C THR A 35 -4.66 0.21 -4.22
N ILE A 36 -5.98 0.38 -4.22
CA ILE A 36 -6.63 1.69 -4.07
C ILE A 36 -6.30 2.29 -2.70
N VAL A 37 -6.39 1.49 -1.63
CA VAL A 37 -6.04 1.94 -0.27
C VAL A 37 -4.58 2.37 -0.20
N PHE A 38 -3.67 1.57 -0.76
CA PHE A 38 -2.25 1.91 -0.82
C PHE A 38 -1.99 3.21 -1.60
N LEU A 39 -2.65 3.39 -2.75
CA LEU A 39 -2.56 4.62 -3.55
C LEU A 39 -3.09 5.84 -2.79
N LEU A 40 -4.18 5.72 -2.03
CA LEU A 40 -4.71 6.81 -1.22
C LEU A 40 -3.74 7.24 -0.13
N VAL A 41 -3.08 6.28 0.52
CA VAL A 41 -2.04 6.57 1.53
C VAL A 41 -0.86 7.29 0.88
N LEU A 42 -0.36 6.79 -0.25
CA LEU A 42 0.72 7.45 -0.99
C LEU A 42 0.33 8.85 -1.44
N LEU A 43 -0.89 9.04 -1.95
CA LEU A 43 -1.40 10.34 -2.39
C LEU A 43 -1.48 11.32 -1.22
N PHE A 44 -1.94 10.87 -0.05
CA PHE A 44 -1.96 11.70 1.15
C PHE A 44 -0.56 12.19 1.53
N PHE A 45 0.42 11.30 1.58
CA PHE A 45 1.81 11.69 1.85
C PHE A 45 2.37 12.60 0.75
N PHE A 46 2.03 12.34 -0.52
CA PHE A 46 2.46 13.17 -1.64
C PHE A 46 1.92 14.60 -1.51
N VAL A 47 0.63 14.77 -1.19
CA VAL A 47 0.02 16.07 -0.97
C VAL A 47 0.71 16.78 0.20
N LEU A 48 0.85 16.12 1.35
CA LEU A 48 1.46 16.71 2.54
C LEU A 48 2.92 17.16 2.32
N ASN A 49 3.70 16.41 1.55
CA ASN A 49 5.09 16.79 1.28
C ASN A 49 5.18 17.96 0.29
N ASN A 50 4.31 18.01 -0.72
CA ASN A 50 4.35 19.07 -1.73
C ASN A 50 3.68 20.38 -1.29
N THR A 51 2.82 20.36 -0.26
CA THR A 51 2.11 21.56 0.22
C THR A 51 2.77 22.24 1.42
N ARG A 52 3.91 21.73 1.90
CA ARG A 52 4.68 22.41 2.95
C ARG A 52 5.26 23.70 2.39
N LYS A 53 4.86 24.83 2.98
CA LYS A 53 5.50 26.12 2.76
C LYS A 53 6.75 26.21 3.63
N GLU A 54 7.74 26.96 3.17
CA GLU A 54 8.90 27.28 4.01
C GLU A 54 8.42 27.92 5.32
N PRO A 55 8.94 27.49 6.47
CA PRO A 55 8.62 28.15 7.72
C PRO A 55 9.07 29.60 7.66
N GLU A 56 8.25 30.51 8.17
CA GLU A 56 8.66 31.91 8.28
C GLU A 56 9.94 31.99 9.10
N SER A 57 10.93 32.72 8.58
CA SER A 57 12.20 32.91 9.28
C SER A 57 11.90 33.57 10.62
N GLY A 58 12.24 32.87 11.70
CA GLY A 58 12.14 33.41 13.05
C GLY A 58 13.04 34.64 13.22
N PRO A 59 12.78 35.44 14.27
CA PRO A 59 13.64 36.55 14.62
C PRO A 59 15.08 36.06 14.81
N TYR A 60 16.03 36.84 14.33
CA TYR A 60 17.43 36.54 14.51
C TYR A 60 17.76 36.48 16.01
N PRO A 61 18.51 35.46 16.47
CA PRO A 61 18.79 35.34 17.88
C PRO A 61 19.50 36.60 18.39
N PRO A 62 19.08 37.14 19.55
CA PRO A 62 19.82 38.22 20.17
C PRO A 62 21.26 37.74 20.37
N PHE A 63 22.24 38.59 20.03
CA PHE A 63 23.69 38.32 20.02
C PHE A 63 24.28 37.54 18.84
N TYR A 64 23.52 37.31 17.75
CA TYR A 64 24.16 36.75 16.55
C TYR A 64 25.01 37.81 15.85
N ASN A 65 26.33 37.63 15.93
CA ASN A 65 27.32 38.38 15.17
C ASN A 65 27.80 37.51 13.99
N LYS A 66 27.63 37.99 12.75
CA LYS A 66 28.11 37.29 11.52
C LYS A 66 29.62 36.99 11.53
N SER A 67 30.38 37.56 12.46
CA SER A 67 31.81 37.38 12.66
C SER A 67 32.20 36.22 13.60
N GLY A 68 31.26 35.41 14.09
CA GLY A 68 31.58 34.25 14.93
C GLY A 68 32.11 34.60 16.33
N GLN A 69 31.94 35.84 16.78
CA GLN A 69 32.26 36.23 18.15
C GLN A 69 30.97 36.33 18.96
N VAL A 70 30.73 35.32 19.79
CA VAL A 70 29.71 35.36 20.83
C VAL A 70 30.14 36.43 21.82
N SER A 71 29.47 37.59 21.79
CA SER A 71 29.64 38.62 22.80
C SER A 71 28.88 38.21 24.06
N THR A 72 29.55 37.45 24.93
CA THR A 72 29.21 37.38 26.36
C THR A 72 29.35 38.78 26.94
N GLN A 73 28.24 39.35 27.41
CA GLN A 73 28.29 40.47 28.35
C GLN A 73 28.93 40.05 29.67
#